data_AF-A0A352PZL6-F1
#
_entry.id   AF-A0A352PZL6-F1
#
_cell.length_a   1.000
_cell.length_b   1.000
_cell.length_c   1.000
_cell.angle_alpha   90.00
_cell.angle_beta   90.00
_cell.angle_gamma   90.00
#
_symmetry.space_group_name_H-M   'P 1'
#
loop_
_entity.id
_entity.type
_entity.pdbx_description
1 polymer ?
#
loop_
_entity_poly.entity_id
_entity_poly.type
_entity_poly.pdbx_seq_one_letter_code
_entity_poly.pdbx_strand_id
1 'polypeptide(L)'
;MDGRLRHWNAAGELLLGRGHESGAVLAAEAIRLIGADKGGSWAVMCAQEGSIHQVPVTVRTHLGAERAMTITANLVKDSADVPLGCVAILRDAPQDLFSPPQIHEQLAMLTSILENFPTPFFTVDANLIITHMNQLMERLTGYSRDEVVNRMTCSSVLSTAQCSTCDCLLKQAMETRQPISGVRRSIVARDGKEIPVVINASLLTDAQGNVIGGFEAVRDITPIVEAEQKISLLTNMTQEGIMMVDEDLRVIFVNTPMSEILGKDREHLLGTEAAACLPEQLLAMLNDMLQRVDQEHPEQLRFCSTISSISGPTQRRRAFETCMAAALIGNRPLACLYFRDLSQRIEIEDQLRKANSFLENIIRSSVDGIVVVDTQGNVLMFNEGAENILGYRAEDVIGHPEAFRQFYNPELAREIMQRMRSDQYGPPGKLNTTRVTFVRQDGEEVPVNFSAAIITEGERELGSVGIFSDMREQLRIRRELEQARIQLMQSEKIASLGRLAAGVAHEINNPLAGILIYADMLMKELGDQPQWSQDLQEIIDQTLRCKQIVTRLL
;
A
#
# COMPACT_ATOMS: atom_id res chain seq x y z
N MET A 1 -39.69 57.76 67.03
CA MET A 1 -39.68 57.77 65.55
C MET A 1 -38.68 58.78 64.97
N ASP A 2 -38.21 59.75 65.76
CA ASP A 2 -37.26 60.80 65.40
C ASP A 2 -35.78 60.35 65.35
N GLY A 3 -35.51 59.03 65.36
CA GLY A 3 -34.14 58.48 65.35
C GLY A 3 -33.31 58.71 66.61
N ARG A 4 -33.90 59.30 67.66
CA ARG A 4 -33.19 59.59 68.91
C ARG A 4 -33.08 58.35 69.79
N LEU A 5 -31.88 58.11 70.30
CA LEU A 5 -31.62 57.00 71.22
C LEU A 5 -32.02 57.40 72.64
N ARG A 6 -32.90 56.59 73.25
CA ARG A 6 -33.40 56.81 74.62
C ARG A 6 -32.80 55.84 75.64
N HIS A 7 -32.50 54.62 75.21
CA HIS A 7 -31.93 53.57 76.05
C HIS A 7 -30.88 52.80 75.24
N TRP A 8 -29.83 52.37 75.92
CA TRP A 8 -28.78 51.50 75.38
C TRP A 8 -28.18 50.65 76.52
N ASN A 9 -27.62 49.50 76.18
CA ASN A 9 -26.97 48.61 77.15
C ASN A 9 -25.52 49.05 77.43
N ALA A 10 -24.83 48.35 78.33
CA ALA A 10 -23.43 48.62 78.69
C ALA A 10 -22.48 48.64 77.47
N ALA A 11 -22.73 47.81 76.44
CA ALA A 11 -21.95 47.84 75.21
C ALA A 11 -22.18 49.13 74.41
N GLY A 12 -23.41 49.64 74.39
CA GLY A 12 -23.74 50.95 73.85
C GLY A 12 -23.12 52.11 74.63
N GLU A 13 -22.97 51.99 75.96
CA GLU A 13 -22.28 53.01 76.78
C GLU A 13 -20.80 53.11 76.41
N LEU A 14 -20.13 51.98 76.17
CA LEU A 14 -18.75 51.95 75.69
C LEU A 14 -18.61 52.57 74.29
N LEU A 15 -19.54 52.28 73.40
CA LEU A 15 -19.52 52.78 72.02
C LEU A 15 -19.78 54.31 71.95
N LEU A 16 -20.78 54.78 72.71
CA LEU A 16 -21.28 56.16 72.69
C LEU A 16 -20.68 57.04 73.81
N GLY A 17 -19.90 56.48 74.72
CA GLY A 17 -19.16 57.15 75.79
C GLY A 17 -20.02 57.94 76.78
N ARG A 18 -21.31 57.60 76.93
CA ARG A 18 -22.24 58.23 77.87
C ARG A 18 -23.01 57.18 78.67
N GLY A 19 -23.04 57.36 79.99
CA GLY A 19 -23.80 56.50 80.91
C GLY A 19 -25.31 56.74 80.83
N HIS A 20 -26.07 55.66 80.99
CA HIS A 20 -27.53 55.59 80.90
C HIS A 20 -28.26 56.49 81.91
N GLU A 21 -27.63 56.87 83.03
CA GLU A 21 -28.27 57.59 84.14
C GLU A 21 -28.51 59.10 83.92
N SER A 22 -28.13 59.67 82.77
CA SER A 22 -28.15 61.13 82.58
C SER A 22 -29.43 61.71 81.97
N GLY A 23 -30.47 60.92 81.70
CA GLY A 23 -31.71 61.41 81.05
C GLY A 23 -31.46 62.08 79.68
N ALA A 24 -30.27 61.89 79.12
CA ALA A 24 -29.78 62.58 77.94
C ALA A 24 -30.29 61.87 76.68
N VAL A 25 -31.16 62.55 75.94
CA VAL A 25 -31.59 62.10 74.61
C VAL A 25 -30.46 62.39 73.62
N LEU A 26 -29.82 61.36 73.06
CA LEU A 26 -28.83 61.53 72.01
C LEU A 26 -29.51 61.92 70.70
N ALA A 27 -28.97 62.96 70.03
CA ALA A 27 -29.50 63.46 68.78
C ALA A 27 -29.48 62.37 67.70
N ALA A 28 -30.46 62.43 66.77
CA ALA A 28 -30.67 61.48 65.69
C ALA A 28 -29.45 61.26 64.77
N GLU A 29 -28.46 62.14 64.84
CA GLU A 29 -27.27 62.12 64.01
C GLU A 29 -26.19 61.11 64.45
N ALA A 30 -26.36 60.43 65.59
CA ALA A 30 -25.37 59.46 66.10
C ALA A 30 -25.26 58.18 65.24
N ILE A 31 -26.32 57.81 64.53
CA ILE A 31 -26.38 56.64 63.64
C ILE A 31 -26.93 57.10 62.29
N ARG A 32 -26.15 56.98 61.23
CA ARG A 32 -26.52 57.41 59.87
C ARG A 32 -26.52 56.22 58.92
N LEU A 33 -27.45 56.16 57.98
CA LEU A 33 -27.44 55.13 56.93
C LEU A 33 -26.26 55.36 55.97
N ILE A 34 -25.57 54.28 55.58
CA ILE A 34 -24.52 54.33 54.58
C ILE A 34 -25.17 54.28 53.19
N GLY A 35 -24.84 55.23 52.31
CA GLY A 35 -25.36 55.28 50.93
C GLY A 35 -26.77 55.87 50.76
N ALA A 36 -27.40 56.37 51.83
CA ALA A 36 -28.64 57.13 51.71
C ALA A 36 -28.32 58.63 51.52
N ASP A 37 -28.77 59.20 50.40
CA ASP A 37 -28.71 60.65 50.17
C ASP A 37 -29.38 61.39 51.35
N LYS A 38 -28.71 62.47 51.78
CA LYS A 38 -29.01 63.30 52.96
C LYS A 38 -30.50 63.31 53.36
N GLY A 39 -30.88 62.51 54.36
CA GLY A 39 -32.19 62.62 55.01
C GLY A 39 -32.84 61.30 55.48
N GLY A 40 -32.35 60.14 55.04
CA GLY A 40 -32.89 58.85 55.50
C GLY A 40 -32.53 58.53 56.96
N SER A 41 -33.53 58.37 57.82
CA SER A 41 -33.35 57.85 59.19
C SER A 41 -33.71 56.37 59.22
N TRP A 42 -32.81 55.54 59.76
CA TRP A 42 -33.06 54.10 59.98
C TRP A 42 -34.36 53.85 60.78
N ALA A 43 -34.72 54.79 61.66
CA ALA A 43 -35.93 54.71 62.46
C ALA A 43 -37.21 54.94 61.63
N VAL A 44 -37.14 55.77 60.58
CA VAL A 44 -38.26 55.97 59.65
C VAL A 44 -38.43 54.74 58.76
N MET A 45 -37.34 54.13 58.30
CA MET A 45 -37.40 52.87 57.57
C MET A 45 -38.04 51.76 58.41
N CYS A 46 -37.60 51.60 59.66
CA CYS A 46 -38.20 50.63 60.59
C CYS A 46 -39.68 50.92 60.88
N ALA A 47 -40.08 52.19 60.94
CA ALA A 47 -41.48 52.58 61.14
C ALA A 47 -42.39 52.19 59.97
N GLN A 48 -41.87 52.26 58.74
CA GLN A 48 -42.63 51.92 57.52
C GLN A 48 -42.68 50.41 57.29
N GLU A 49 -41.56 49.72 57.48
CA GLU A 49 -41.41 48.30 57.14
C GLU A 49 -41.74 47.36 58.33
N GLY A 50 -41.90 47.90 59.54
CA GLY A 50 -42.13 47.13 60.77
C GLY A 50 -40.88 46.44 61.32
N SER A 51 -39.94 46.05 60.47
CA SER A 51 -38.64 45.48 60.83
C SER A 51 -37.59 45.73 59.74
N ILE A 52 -36.36 46.05 60.13
CA ILE A 52 -35.20 46.15 59.23
C ILE A 52 -34.11 45.17 59.67
N HIS A 53 -33.44 44.53 58.72
CA HIS A 53 -32.43 43.49 58.99
C HIS A 53 -31.09 43.81 58.32
N GLN A 54 -30.02 43.80 59.11
CA GLN A 54 -28.61 44.01 58.68
C GLN A 54 -28.36 45.22 57.75
N VAL A 55 -29.06 46.33 57.98
CA VAL A 55 -28.88 47.54 57.18
C VAL A 55 -27.55 48.21 57.54
N PRO A 56 -26.69 48.59 56.58
CA PRO A 56 -25.41 49.22 56.87
C PRO A 56 -25.59 50.66 57.40
N VAL A 57 -24.96 50.95 58.53
CA VAL A 57 -24.98 52.26 59.21
C VAL A 57 -23.59 52.69 59.65
N THR A 58 -23.37 54.00 59.65
CA THR A 58 -22.23 54.64 60.30
C THR A 58 -22.64 55.13 61.67
N VAL A 59 -21.94 54.67 62.70
CA VAL A 59 -22.14 55.09 64.09
C VAL A 59 -20.99 56.01 64.49
N ARG A 60 -21.30 57.23 64.93
CA ARG A 60 -20.30 58.16 65.46
C ARG A 60 -20.05 57.87 66.94
N THR A 61 -18.83 57.45 67.26
CA THR A 61 -18.38 57.16 68.63
C THR A 61 -18.16 58.44 69.44
N HIS A 62 -18.04 58.32 70.76
CA HIS A 62 -17.76 59.45 71.65
C HIS A 62 -16.44 60.18 71.39
N LEU A 63 -15.47 59.48 70.78
CA LEU A 63 -14.17 60.05 70.38
C LEU A 63 -14.25 60.80 69.05
N GLY A 64 -15.43 60.90 68.44
CA GLY A 64 -15.64 61.51 67.13
C GLY A 64 -15.31 60.60 65.95
N ALA A 65 -14.76 59.40 66.20
CA ALA A 65 -14.51 58.41 65.15
C ALA A 65 -15.82 57.79 64.65
N GLU A 66 -15.95 57.64 63.34
CA GLU A 66 -17.06 56.95 62.70
C GLU A 66 -16.74 55.46 62.53
N ARG A 67 -17.64 54.59 62.98
CA ARG A 67 -17.54 53.13 62.83
C ARG A 67 -18.66 52.63 61.93
N ALA A 68 -18.31 51.80 60.95
CA ALA A 68 -19.28 51.13 60.11
C ALA A 68 -19.79 49.86 60.81
N MET A 69 -21.12 49.73 60.90
CA MET A 69 -21.81 48.64 61.58
C MET A 69 -23.05 48.25 60.78
N THR A 70 -23.70 47.14 61.15
CA THR A 70 -25.03 46.78 60.66
C THR A 70 -26.07 47.01 61.76
N ILE A 71 -27.23 47.53 61.40
CA ILE A 71 -28.38 47.72 62.29
C ILE A 71 -29.48 46.73 61.93
N THR A 72 -30.03 46.06 62.94
CA THR A 72 -31.27 45.29 62.84
C THR A 72 -32.24 45.86 63.86
N ALA A 73 -33.39 46.35 63.41
CA ALA A 73 -34.34 47.02 64.29
C ALA A 73 -35.77 46.55 64.05
N ASN A 74 -36.54 46.39 65.12
CA ASN A 74 -37.94 45.99 65.08
C ASN A 74 -38.81 47.06 65.74
N LEU A 75 -39.97 47.32 65.16
CA LEU A 75 -40.96 48.23 65.71
C LEU A 75 -41.63 47.61 66.94
N VAL A 76 -41.71 48.38 68.03
CA VAL A 76 -42.42 48.03 69.25
C VAL A 76 -43.71 48.84 69.31
N LYS A 77 -44.82 48.14 69.53
CA LYS A 77 -46.16 48.71 69.63
C LYS A 77 -46.76 48.44 71.02
N ASP A 78 -47.72 49.25 71.45
CA ASP A 78 -48.47 49.02 72.68
C ASP A 78 -49.58 47.96 72.50
N SER A 79 -50.34 47.69 73.57
CA SER A 79 -51.47 46.75 73.54
C SER A 79 -52.65 47.19 72.66
N ALA A 80 -52.66 48.43 72.18
CA ALA A 80 -53.65 49.00 71.26
C ALA A 80 -53.10 49.11 69.82
N ASP A 81 -51.97 48.45 69.52
CA ASP A 81 -51.25 48.45 68.23
C ASP A 81 -50.69 49.83 67.81
N VAL A 82 -50.52 50.75 68.76
CA VAL A 82 -49.93 52.08 68.51
C VAL A 82 -48.40 51.99 68.59
N PRO A 83 -47.64 52.50 67.59
CA PRO A 83 -46.18 52.49 67.61
C PRO A 83 -45.58 53.28 68.78
N LEU A 84 -44.87 52.59 69.69
CA LEU A 84 -44.17 53.20 70.83
C LEU A 84 -42.73 53.61 70.47
N GLY A 85 -42.04 52.83 69.64
CA GLY A 85 -40.64 53.07 69.28
C GLY A 85 -40.02 51.88 68.55
N CYS A 86 -38.69 51.86 68.41
CA CYS A 86 -37.96 50.77 67.78
C CYS A 86 -36.92 50.21 68.76
N VAL A 87 -36.75 48.89 68.77
CA VAL A 87 -35.61 48.25 69.43
C VAL A 87 -34.61 47.86 68.36
N ALA A 88 -33.40 48.39 68.44
CA ALA A 88 -32.34 48.19 67.47
C ALA A 88 -31.13 47.47 68.09
N ILE A 89 -30.54 46.55 67.32
CA ILE A 89 -29.31 45.84 67.63
C ILE A 89 -28.28 46.26 66.59
N LEU A 90 -27.13 46.73 67.07
CA LEU A 90 -25.97 47.05 66.25
C LEU A 90 -24.96 45.91 66.33
N ARG A 91 -24.38 45.52 65.20
CA ARG A 91 -23.30 44.53 65.10
C ARG A 91 -22.18 45.04 64.21
N ASP A 92 -20.94 44.65 64.48
CA ASP A 92 -19.83 44.93 63.58
C ASP A 92 -20.12 44.32 62.19
N ALA A 93 -19.77 45.06 61.13
CA ALA A 93 -19.95 44.62 59.76
C ALA A 93 -18.71 43.84 59.27
N PRO A 94 -18.88 42.74 58.53
CA PRO A 94 -17.78 42.10 57.77
C PRO A 94 -17.13 43.12 56.82
N GLN A 95 -15.80 43.07 56.66
CA GLN A 95 -15.05 43.99 55.78
C GLN A 95 -15.53 43.97 54.31
N ASP A 96 -16.11 42.86 53.86
CA ASP A 96 -16.49 42.65 52.45
C ASP A 96 -17.75 43.41 52.01
N LEU A 97 -18.61 43.84 52.94
CA LEU A 97 -19.85 44.57 52.65
C LEU A 97 -19.64 46.00 52.13
N PHE A 98 -18.39 46.48 52.10
CA PHE A 98 -18.04 47.86 51.74
C PHE A 98 -17.35 47.99 50.37
N SER A 99 -17.22 46.91 49.61
CA SER A 99 -16.75 47.00 48.22
C SER A 99 -17.85 47.59 47.32
N PRO A 100 -17.54 48.52 46.41
CA PRO A 100 -18.52 49.06 45.47
C PRO A 100 -19.22 47.93 44.70
N PRO A 101 -20.56 47.91 44.59
CA PRO A 101 -21.29 46.84 43.88
C PRO A 101 -20.82 46.64 42.43
N GLN A 102 -20.35 47.71 41.78
CA GLN A 102 -19.76 47.70 40.44
C GLN A 102 -18.50 46.82 40.34
N ILE A 103 -17.65 46.80 41.38
CA ILE A 103 -16.43 45.97 41.39
C ILE A 103 -16.80 44.50 41.55
N HIS A 104 -17.79 44.21 42.39
CA HIS A 104 -18.27 42.84 42.58
C HIS A 104 -18.90 42.26 41.30
N GLU A 105 -19.70 43.08 40.60
CA GLU A 105 -20.31 42.71 39.31
C GLU A 105 -19.25 42.49 38.22
N GLN A 106 -18.24 43.37 38.13
CA GLN A 106 -17.13 43.22 37.19
C GLN A 106 -16.27 41.98 37.47
N LEU A 107 -15.96 41.70 38.73
CA LEU A 107 -15.22 40.49 39.13
C LEU A 107 -16.02 39.23 38.83
N ALA A 108 -17.31 39.21 39.15
CA ALA A 108 -18.18 38.08 38.83
C ALA A 108 -18.27 37.83 37.31
N MET A 109 -18.37 38.90 36.51
CA MET A 109 -18.34 38.81 35.05
C MET A 109 -17.01 38.24 34.53
N LEU A 110 -15.87 38.73 35.02
CA LEU A 110 -14.54 38.25 34.62
C LEU A 110 -14.34 36.78 35.01
N THR A 111 -14.69 36.40 36.24
CA THR A 111 -14.63 34.99 36.67
C THR A 111 -15.53 34.12 35.78
N SER A 112 -16.74 34.56 35.45
CA SER A 112 -17.62 33.81 34.56
C SER A 112 -17.05 33.64 33.15
N ILE A 113 -16.41 34.67 32.58
CA ILE A 113 -15.75 34.59 31.26
C ILE A 113 -14.57 33.62 31.31
N LEU A 114 -13.74 33.71 32.35
CA LEU A 114 -12.57 32.84 32.51
C LEU A 114 -12.98 31.38 32.73
N GLU A 115 -14.02 31.10 33.51
CA GLU A 115 -14.48 29.72 33.74
C GLU A 115 -15.13 29.11 32.49
N ASN A 116 -15.95 29.87 31.77
CA ASN A 116 -16.71 29.37 30.62
C ASN A 116 -16.02 29.56 29.27
N PHE A 117 -14.75 29.98 29.25
CA PHE A 117 -14.00 30.11 28.00
C PHE A 117 -13.90 28.74 27.30
N PRO A 118 -14.34 28.62 26.03
CA PRO A 118 -14.53 27.31 25.37
C PRO A 118 -13.23 26.66 24.89
N THR A 119 -12.09 27.07 25.43
CA THR A 119 -10.76 26.53 25.11
C THR A 119 -9.98 26.31 26.41
N PRO A 120 -9.24 25.20 26.56
CA PRO A 120 -8.27 25.05 27.64
C PRO A 120 -7.31 26.24 27.70
N PHE A 121 -7.16 26.88 28.86
CA PHE A 121 -6.18 27.94 29.02
C PHE A 121 -5.71 28.06 30.47
N PHE A 122 -4.61 28.77 30.66
CA PHE A 122 -4.14 29.23 31.95
C PHE A 122 -3.53 30.62 31.83
N THR A 123 -3.38 31.29 32.97
CA THR A 123 -2.59 32.52 33.09
C THR A 123 -1.39 32.27 33.99
N VAL A 124 -0.33 33.05 33.80
CA VAL A 124 0.88 33.03 34.62
C VAL A 124 1.25 34.43 35.10
N ASP A 125 2.04 34.51 36.17
CA ASP A 125 2.74 35.72 36.57
C ASP A 125 4.04 35.94 35.75
N ALA A 126 4.78 37.01 36.07
CA ALA A 126 6.06 37.32 35.45
C ALA A 126 7.15 36.23 35.65
N ASN A 127 6.98 35.35 36.64
CA ASN A 127 7.88 34.22 36.91
C ASN A 127 7.39 32.91 36.28
N LEU A 128 6.35 32.96 35.43
CA LEU A 128 5.73 31.81 34.77
C LEU A 128 5.03 30.83 35.73
N ILE A 129 4.70 31.28 36.95
CA ILE A 129 3.88 30.52 37.90
C ILE A 129 2.42 30.66 37.50
N ILE A 130 1.68 29.55 37.41
CA ILE A 130 0.29 29.56 36.98
C ILE A 130 -0.57 30.27 38.03
N THR A 131 -1.28 31.33 37.64
CA THR A 131 -2.15 32.14 38.51
C THR A 131 -3.64 31.80 38.34
N HIS A 132 -4.03 31.25 37.20
CA HIS A 132 -5.37 30.76 36.94
C HIS A 132 -5.34 29.63 35.90
N MET A 133 -6.30 28.71 35.97
CA MET A 133 -6.41 27.56 35.06
C MET A 133 -7.88 27.14 34.96
N ASN A 134 -8.46 27.12 33.77
CA ASN A 134 -9.87 26.76 33.62
C ASN A 134 -10.09 25.23 33.69
N GLN A 135 -11.35 24.81 33.85
CA GLN A 135 -11.69 23.39 33.97
C GLN A 135 -11.32 22.56 32.73
N LEU A 136 -11.36 23.16 31.54
CA LEU A 136 -10.97 22.47 30.31
C LEU A 136 -9.47 22.14 30.29
N MET A 137 -8.64 23.00 30.87
CA MET A 137 -7.21 22.74 31.04
C MET A 137 -6.95 21.60 32.02
N GLU A 138 -7.73 21.48 33.10
CA GLU A 138 -7.62 20.35 34.04
C GLU A 138 -7.91 19.02 33.35
N ARG A 139 -8.95 19.00 32.50
CA ARG A 139 -9.31 17.80 31.71
C ARG A 139 -8.25 17.46 30.67
N LEU A 140 -7.61 18.46 30.06
CA LEU A 140 -6.60 18.25 29.02
C LEU A 140 -5.29 17.68 29.61
N THR A 141 -4.83 18.22 30.73
CA THR A 141 -3.51 17.86 31.31
C THR A 141 -3.57 16.85 32.43
N GLY A 142 -4.74 16.65 33.07
CA GLY A 142 -4.92 15.76 34.21
C GLY A 142 -4.42 16.34 35.55
N TYR A 143 -4.01 17.60 35.58
CA TYR A 143 -3.67 18.32 36.81
C TYR A 143 -4.89 19.04 37.38
N SER A 144 -5.07 18.98 38.70
CA SER A 144 -6.10 19.77 39.38
C SER A 144 -5.63 21.22 39.54
N ARG A 145 -6.55 22.16 39.38
CA ARG A 145 -6.32 23.59 39.62
C ARG A 145 -5.72 23.85 40.99
N ASP A 146 -6.21 23.16 42.03
CA ASP A 146 -5.75 23.34 43.42
C ASP A 146 -4.29 22.89 43.63
N GLU A 147 -3.81 21.97 42.79
CA GLU A 147 -2.42 21.51 42.80
C GLU A 147 -1.50 22.49 42.07
N VAL A 148 -2.01 23.14 41.02
CA VAL A 148 -1.22 23.92 40.06
C VAL A 148 -1.17 25.41 40.40
N VAL A 149 -2.32 26.02 40.69
CA VAL A 149 -2.44 27.47 40.85
C VAL A 149 -1.61 27.96 42.03
N ASN A 150 -0.77 28.96 41.76
CA ASN A 150 0.21 29.58 42.66
C ASN A 150 1.27 28.63 43.23
N ARG A 151 1.42 27.43 42.65
CA ARG A 151 2.34 26.39 43.15
C ARG A 151 3.28 25.86 42.07
N MET A 152 2.80 25.76 40.84
CA MET A 152 3.52 25.14 39.72
C MET A 152 3.78 26.14 38.60
N THR A 153 4.90 25.97 37.90
CA THR A 153 5.22 26.74 36.69
C THR A 153 4.52 26.14 35.47
N CYS A 154 4.23 26.94 34.46
CA CYS A 154 3.63 26.43 33.22
C CYS A 154 4.49 25.35 32.54
N SER A 155 5.82 25.42 32.69
CA SER A 155 6.75 24.41 32.18
C SER A 155 6.56 23.03 32.79
N SER A 156 6.13 22.96 34.06
CA SER A 156 5.88 21.69 34.75
C SER A 156 4.55 21.04 34.38
N VAL A 157 3.59 21.83 33.88
CA VAL A 157 2.26 21.35 33.48
C VAL A 157 2.21 20.98 32.01
N LEU A 158 2.81 21.81 31.13
CA LEU A 158 2.82 21.54 29.69
C LEU A 158 3.98 20.64 29.26
N SER A 159 5.12 20.75 29.95
CA SER A 159 6.31 19.93 29.72
C SER A 159 6.74 19.81 28.24
N THR A 160 6.56 20.88 27.45
CA THR A 160 6.99 20.89 26.05
C THR A 160 8.51 20.94 25.96
N ALA A 161 9.09 20.41 24.88
CA ALA A 161 10.54 20.44 24.64
C ALA A 161 11.12 21.88 24.58
N GLN A 162 10.30 22.89 24.29
CA GLN A 162 10.68 24.30 24.19
C GLN A 162 10.44 25.07 25.50
N CYS A 163 9.91 24.43 26.54
CA CYS A 163 9.81 25.06 27.85
C CYS A 163 11.21 25.36 28.39
N SER A 164 11.38 26.52 29.02
CA SER A 164 12.66 26.99 29.59
C SER A 164 13.76 27.33 28.58
N THR A 165 13.49 27.29 27.26
CA THR A 165 14.42 27.76 26.21
C THR A 165 14.01 29.17 25.70
N CYS A 166 14.76 29.70 24.73
CA CYS A 166 14.40 30.94 24.02
C CYS A 166 13.19 30.77 23.09
N ASP A 167 12.72 29.54 22.85
CA ASP A 167 11.55 29.22 22.02
C ASP A 167 10.24 29.12 22.83
N CYS A 168 10.27 29.52 24.10
CA CYS A 168 9.11 29.57 24.96
C CYS A 168 8.14 30.68 24.49
N LEU A 169 6.93 30.30 24.09
CA LEU A 169 5.94 31.20 23.50
C LEU A 169 5.50 32.32 24.45
N LEU A 170 5.30 32.01 25.74
CA LEU A 170 4.96 33.02 26.75
C LEU A 170 6.08 34.03 26.96
N LYS A 171 7.36 33.58 27.04
CA LYS A 171 8.50 34.49 27.16
C LYS A 171 8.62 35.39 25.93
N GLN A 172 8.55 34.81 24.74
CA GLN A 172 8.60 35.56 23.49
C GLN A 172 7.46 36.59 23.41
N ALA A 173 6.23 36.22 23.76
CA ALA A 173 5.09 37.13 23.75
C ALA A 173 5.26 38.30 24.75
N MET A 174 5.80 38.03 25.94
CA MET A 174 6.08 39.06 26.96
C MET A 174 7.25 39.98 26.57
N GLU A 175 8.33 39.44 26.01
CA GLU A 175 9.51 40.20 25.58
C GLU A 175 9.24 41.06 24.34
N THR A 176 8.58 40.48 23.32
CA THR A 176 8.23 41.18 22.08
C THR A 176 7.03 42.10 22.24
N ARG A 177 6.26 41.95 23.34
CA ARG A 177 4.98 42.62 23.58
C ARG A 177 3.96 42.40 22.45
N GLN A 178 4.01 41.24 21.81
CA GLN A 178 3.10 40.85 20.73
C GLN A 178 2.50 39.48 21.01
N PRO A 179 1.22 39.25 20.69
CA PRO A 179 0.64 37.92 20.78
C PRO A 179 1.23 36.98 19.73
N ILE A 180 1.42 35.72 20.10
CA ILE A 180 1.87 34.64 19.22
C ILE A 180 0.75 33.62 19.12
N SER A 181 0.40 33.19 17.91
CA SER A 181 -0.75 32.30 17.69
C SER A 181 -0.48 31.24 16.63
N GLY A 182 -1.18 30.11 16.75
CA GLY A 182 -1.17 29.04 15.73
C GLY A 182 0.02 28.10 15.79
N VAL A 183 0.77 28.05 16.89
CA VAL A 183 2.00 27.25 16.97
C VAL A 183 1.70 25.82 17.40
N ARG A 184 1.99 24.83 16.55
CA ARG A 184 1.86 23.40 16.87
C ARG A 184 2.98 22.96 17.84
N ARG A 185 2.62 22.24 18.91
CA ARG A 185 3.51 21.68 19.95
C ARG A 185 2.98 20.31 20.41
N SER A 186 3.82 19.54 21.09
CA SER A 186 3.41 18.35 21.85
C SER A 186 3.54 18.66 23.33
N ILE A 187 2.46 18.52 24.09
CA ILE A 187 2.46 18.63 25.55
C ILE A 187 2.42 17.23 26.16
N VAL A 188 2.95 17.08 27.37
CA VAL A 188 2.91 15.81 28.11
C VAL A 188 1.95 15.96 29.29
N ALA A 189 0.84 15.23 29.25
CA ALA A 189 -0.12 15.19 30.35
C ALA A 189 0.44 14.45 31.57
N ARG A 190 -0.23 14.56 32.73
CA ARG A 190 0.21 13.98 34.00
C ARG A 190 0.41 12.46 33.95
N ASP A 191 -0.37 11.77 33.12
CA ASP A 191 -0.28 10.33 32.90
C ASP A 191 0.86 9.91 31.95
N GLY A 192 1.63 10.88 31.46
CA GLY A 192 2.72 10.68 30.50
C GLY A 192 2.27 10.66 29.04
N LYS A 193 0.98 10.87 28.74
CA LYS A 193 0.47 10.89 27.37
C LYS A 193 0.92 12.16 26.64
N GLU A 194 1.51 11.98 25.47
CA GLU A 194 1.76 13.09 24.54
C GLU A 194 0.48 13.51 23.82
N ILE A 195 0.17 14.80 23.86
CA ILE A 195 -1.00 15.39 23.22
C ILE A 195 -0.51 16.48 22.26
N PRO A 196 -0.72 16.32 20.94
CA PRO A 196 -0.45 17.38 19.99
C PRO A 196 -1.46 18.51 20.17
N VAL A 197 -0.96 19.73 20.32
CA VAL A 197 -1.76 20.92 20.57
C VAL A 197 -1.34 22.08 19.69
N VAL A 198 -2.26 23.03 19.48
CA VAL A 198 -1.94 24.37 18.99
C VAL A 198 -2.00 25.34 20.15
N ILE A 199 -0.93 26.10 20.34
CA ILE A 199 -0.77 27.06 21.43
C ILE A 199 -0.88 28.49 20.90
N ASN A 200 -1.64 29.31 21.62
CA ASN A 200 -1.69 30.76 21.47
C ASN A 200 -1.27 31.40 22.78
N ALA A 201 -0.28 32.29 22.74
CA ALA A 201 0.26 32.98 23.91
C ALA A 201 0.16 34.50 23.74
N SER A 202 -0.24 35.19 24.80
CA SER A 202 -0.29 36.66 24.86
C SER A 202 0.18 37.17 26.21
N LEU A 203 0.63 38.44 26.27
CA LEU A 203 0.98 39.07 27.53
C LEU A 203 -0.25 39.59 28.29
N LEU A 204 -0.11 39.71 29.62
CA LEU A 204 -1.02 40.41 30.51
C LEU A 204 -0.33 41.66 31.03
N THR A 205 -1.05 42.80 31.05
CA THR A 205 -0.52 44.09 31.51
C THR A 205 -1.35 44.70 32.63
N ASP A 206 -0.70 45.49 33.49
CA ASP A 206 -1.39 46.35 34.45
C ASP A 206 -1.97 47.60 33.77
N ALA A 207 -2.66 48.44 34.54
CA ALA A 207 -3.24 49.70 34.05
C ALA A 207 -2.19 50.71 33.56
N GLN A 208 -0.92 50.54 33.93
CA GLN A 208 0.21 51.36 33.52
C GLN A 208 0.94 50.79 32.29
N GLY A 209 0.52 49.63 31.78
CA GLY A 209 1.12 48.95 30.63
C GLY A 209 2.37 48.13 30.97
N ASN A 210 2.67 47.88 32.24
CA ASN A 210 3.74 46.97 32.62
C ASN A 210 3.27 45.53 32.47
N VAL A 211 4.17 44.65 32.00
CA VAL A 211 3.88 43.22 31.86
C VAL A 211 3.81 42.60 33.26
N ILE A 212 2.64 42.10 33.63
CA ILE A 212 2.40 41.43 34.91
C ILE A 212 2.37 39.90 34.79
N GLY A 213 2.36 39.39 33.55
CA GLY A 213 2.32 37.96 33.30
C GLY A 213 1.90 37.63 31.87
N GLY A 214 1.34 36.45 31.69
CA GLY A 214 0.90 35.97 30.38
C GLY A 214 -0.33 35.10 30.44
N PHE A 215 -0.97 34.96 29.28
CA PHE A 215 -2.14 34.13 29.04
C PHE A 215 -1.78 33.15 27.93
N GLU A 216 -2.10 31.88 28.13
CA GLU A 216 -1.85 30.85 27.12
C GLU A 216 -3.08 29.95 26.96
N ALA A 217 -3.57 29.86 25.73
CA ALA A 217 -4.67 29.00 25.33
C ALA A 217 -4.15 27.85 24.48
N VAL A 218 -4.65 26.64 24.77
CA VAL A 218 -4.18 25.38 24.20
C VAL A 218 -5.36 24.66 23.57
N ARG A 219 -5.26 24.33 22.28
CA ARG A 219 -6.26 23.54 21.56
C ARG A 219 -5.70 22.16 21.25
N ASP A 220 -6.40 21.12 21.71
CA ASP A 220 -6.13 19.73 21.31
C ASP A 220 -6.37 19.55 19.80
N ILE A 221 -5.35 19.05 19.10
CA ILE A 221 -5.41 18.74 17.67
C ILE A 221 -5.21 17.24 17.39
N THR A 222 -5.34 16.36 18.40
CA THR A 222 -5.28 14.90 18.22
C THR A 222 -6.19 14.41 17.09
N PRO A 223 -7.48 14.80 17.00
CA PRO A 223 -8.33 14.32 15.90
C PRO A 223 -7.82 14.74 14.52
N ILE A 224 -7.17 15.90 14.43
CA ILE A 224 -6.59 16.43 13.18
C ILE A 224 -5.33 15.65 12.82
N VAL A 225 -4.41 15.45 13.77
CA VAL A 225 -3.17 14.68 13.55
C VAL A 225 -3.48 13.23 13.21
N GLU A 226 -4.45 12.60 13.89
CA GLU A 226 -4.90 11.25 13.56
C GLU A 226 -5.52 11.16 12.16
N ALA A 227 -6.30 12.16 11.75
CA ALA A 227 -6.87 12.22 10.40
C ALA A 227 -5.76 12.40 9.34
N GLU A 228 -4.80 13.31 9.57
CA GLU A 228 -3.62 13.51 8.72
C GLU A 228 -2.82 12.20 8.56
N GLN A 229 -2.60 11.47 9.66
CA GLN A 229 -1.92 10.17 9.65
C GLN A 229 -2.73 9.08 8.92
N LYS A 230 -4.04 9.00 9.14
CA LYS A 230 -4.91 8.03 8.45
C LYS A 230 -4.91 8.26 6.93
N ILE A 231 -5.00 9.51 6.47
CA ILE A 231 -4.91 9.84 5.04
C ILE A 231 -3.55 9.44 4.47
N SER A 232 -2.46 9.74 5.18
CA SER A 232 -1.11 9.36 4.77
C SER A 232 -0.96 7.83 4.67
N LEU A 233 -1.49 7.07 5.63
CA LEU A 233 -1.45 5.61 5.60
C LEU A 233 -2.25 5.04 4.43
N LEU A 234 -3.51 5.48 4.26
CA LEU A 234 -4.38 5.00 3.18
C LEU A 234 -3.76 5.23 1.81
N THR A 235 -3.23 6.43 1.57
CA THR A 235 -2.63 6.79 0.28
C THR A 235 -1.32 6.04 0.01
N ASN A 236 -0.50 5.77 1.04
CA ASN A 236 0.76 5.04 0.89
C ASN A 236 0.61 3.51 0.83
N MET A 237 -0.51 2.95 1.28
CA MET A 237 -0.79 1.52 1.13
C MET A 237 -1.23 1.14 -0.29
N THR A 238 -1.65 2.11 -1.10
CA THR A 238 -1.97 1.88 -2.51
C THR A 238 -0.70 1.69 -3.33
N GLN A 239 -0.81 0.96 -4.45
CA GLN A 239 0.26 0.91 -5.47
C GLN A 239 0.17 2.07 -6.47
N GLU A 240 -0.76 3.00 -6.24
CA GLU A 240 -1.05 4.11 -7.15
C GLU A 240 -0.27 5.34 -6.69
N GLY A 241 0.44 5.97 -7.61
CA GLY A 241 1.04 7.27 -7.35
C GLY A 241 -0.03 8.34 -7.30
N ILE A 242 -0.17 9.05 -6.18
CA ILE A 242 -1.12 10.14 -6.01
C ILE A 242 -0.36 11.46 -5.85
N MET A 243 -0.74 12.46 -6.63
CA MET A 243 -0.26 13.83 -6.54
C MET A 243 -1.45 14.78 -6.56
N MET A 244 -1.41 15.82 -5.72
CA MET A 244 -2.37 16.94 -5.82
C MET A 244 -1.63 18.23 -6.07
N VAL A 245 -2.20 19.07 -6.93
CA VAL A 245 -1.70 20.40 -7.27
C VAL A 245 -2.77 21.45 -7.03
N ASP A 246 -2.34 22.67 -6.73
CA ASP A 246 -3.21 23.83 -6.61
C ASP A 246 -3.45 24.56 -7.95
N GLU A 247 -4.15 25.68 -7.89
CA GLU A 247 -4.47 26.58 -9.00
C GLU A 247 -3.23 27.14 -9.74
N ASP A 248 -2.10 27.23 -9.05
CA ASP A 248 -0.80 27.66 -9.59
C ASP A 248 0.05 26.45 -10.06
N LEU A 249 -0.56 25.26 -10.16
CA LEU A 249 0.12 24.00 -10.49
C LEU A 249 1.27 23.65 -9.52
N ARG A 250 1.21 24.10 -8.26
CA ARG A 250 2.18 23.72 -7.23
C ARG A 250 1.74 22.44 -6.54
N VAL A 251 2.70 21.54 -6.32
CA VAL A 251 2.43 20.26 -5.66
C VAL A 251 2.13 20.48 -4.17
N ILE A 252 0.90 20.21 -3.75
CA ILE A 252 0.46 20.33 -2.34
C ILE A 252 0.45 18.99 -1.61
N PHE A 253 0.39 17.88 -2.36
CA PHE A 253 0.41 16.53 -1.80
C PHE A 253 1.07 15.56 -2.76
N VAL A 254 1.82 14.62 -2.20
CA VAL A 254 2.40 13.49 -2.93
C VAL A 254 2.56 12.29 -2.00
N ASN A 255 2.14 11.11 -2.46
CA ASN A 255 2.33 9.85 -1.73
C ASN A 255 3.65 9.16 -2.13
N THR A 256 4.04 8.14 -1.37
CA THR A 256 5.31 7.42 -1.59
C THR A 256 5.40 6.78 -2.99
N PRO A 257 4.37 6.03 -3.48
CA PRO A 257 4.42 5.49 -4.84
C PRO A 257 4.63 6.55 -5.93
N MET A 258 4.07 7.75 -5.80
CA MET A 258 4.30 8.83 -6.77
C MET A 258 5.75 9.32 -6.75
N SER A 259 6.34 9.47 -5.56
CA SER A 259 7.77 9.78 -5.42
C SER A 259 8.67 8.74 -6.09
N GLU A 260 8.34 7.45 -5.95
CA GLU A 260 9.06 6.35 -6.61
C GLU A 260 8.89 6.36 -8.13
N ILE A 261 7.68 6.65 -8.62
CA ILE A 261 7.39 6.75 -10.06
C ILE A 261 8.19 7.90 -10.71
N LEU A 262 8.23 9.06 -10.03
CA LEU A 262 8.94 10.25 -10.51
C LEU A 262 10.44 10.22 -10.21
N GLY A 263 10.90 9.33 -9.33
CA GLY A 263 12.29 9.22 -8.90
C GLY A 263 12.78 10.47 -8.16
N LYS A 264 11.91 11.11 -7.38
CA LYS A 264 12.21 12.31 -6.60
C LYS A 264 11.63 12.19 -5.20
N ASP A 265 12.38 12.60 -4.19
CA ASP A 265 11.91 12.58 -2.80
C ASP A 265 10.72 13.50 -2.60
N ARG A 266 9.80 13.10 -1.72
CA ARG A 266 8.60 13.85 -1.36
C ARG A 266 8.92 15.30 -0.94
N GLU A 267 9.96 15.51 -0.15
CA GLU A 267 10.36 16.85 0.32
C GLU A 267 10.79 17.78 -0.82
N HIS A 268 11.38 17.23 -1.88
CA HIS A 268 11.76 17.97 -3.08
C HIS A 268 10.59 18.21 -4.03
N LEU A 269 9.50 17.45 -3.91
CA LEU A 269 8.31 17.59 -4.74
C LEU A 269 7.33 18.61 -4.14
N LEU A 270 7.12 18.60 -2.82
CA LEU A 270 6.18 19.49 -2.15
C LEU A 270 6.55 20.97 -2.36
N GLY A 271 5.56 21.77 -2.76
CA GLY A 271 5.70 23.21 -3.05
C GLY A 271 6.36 23.55 -4.38
N THR A 272 6.93 22.57 -5.09
CA THR A 272 7.49 22.79 -6.43
C THR A 272 6.41 22.85 -7.49
N GLU A 273 6.73 23.48 -8.61
CA GLU A 273 5.84 23.54 -9.78
C GLU A 273 5.80 22.17 -10.46
N ALA A 274 4.59 21.68 -10.75
CA ALA A 274 4.38 20.37 -11.36
C ALA A 274 5.11 20.23 -12.72
N ALA A 275 5.37 21.35 -13.39
CA ALA A 275 6.14 21.42 -14.63
C ALA A 275 7.56 20.86 -14.52
N ALA A 276 8.16 20.88 -13.33
CA ALA A 276 9.49 20.32 -13.11
C ALA A 276 9.51 18.78 -13.08
N CYS A 277 8.34 18.13 -13.02
CA CYS A 277 8.22 16.70 -12.77
C CYS A 277 7.27 15.97 -13.73
N LEU A 278 6.34 16.68 -14.36
CA LEU A 278 5.36 16.09 -15.28
C LEU A 278 5.61 16.52 -16.73
N PRO A 279 5.32 15.66 -17.72
CA PRO A 279 5.35 16.03 -19.14
C PRO A 279 4.38 17.17 -19.49
N GLU A 280 4.73 18.01 -20.47
CA GLU A 280 3.92 19.14 -20.94
C GLU A 280 2.48 18.78 -21.28
N GLN A 281 2.27 17.60 -21.88
CA GLN A 281 0.92 17.11 -22.22
C GLN A 281 0.03 16.95 -20.97
N LEU A 282 0.57 16.43 -19.86
CA LEU A 282 -0.19 16.27 -18.62
C LEU A 282 -0.47 17.62 -17.96
N LEU A 283 0.49 18.56 -18.03
CA LEU A 283 0.32 19.91 -17.50
C LEU A 283 -0.80 20.66 -18.22
N ALA A 284 -0.83 20.58 -19.55
CA ALA A 284 -1.88 21.21 -20.36
C ALA A 284 -3.27 20.67 -19.98
N MET A 285 -3.39 19.36 -19.75
CA MET A 285 -4.64 18.72 -19.33
C MET A 285 -5.06 19.16 -17.92
N LEU A 286 -4.12 19.23 -16.97
CA LEU A 286 -4.41 19.73 -15.62
C LEU A 286 -4.91 21.18 -15.63
N ASN A 287 -4.24 22.03 -16.40
CA ASN A 287 -4.58 23.43 -16.48
C ASN A 287 -5.97 23.63 -17.12
N ASP A 288 -6.31 22.87 -18.17
CA ASP A 288 -7.66 22.89 -18.75
C ASP A 288 -8.72 22.48 -17.72
N MET A 289 -8.48 21.40 -16.97
CA MET A 289 -9.42 20.91 -15.96
C MET A 289 -9.60 21.92 -14.80
N LEU A 290 -8.51 22.53 -14.32
CA LEU A 290 -8.57 23.55 -13.26
C LEU A 290 -9.34 24.81 -13.70
N GLN A 291 -9.28 25.19 -14.97
CA GLN A 291 -10.02 26.34 -15.51
C GLN A 291 -11.51 26.07 -15.71
N ARG A 292 -11.89 24.81 -15.87
CA ARG A 292 -13.26 24.39 -16.20
C ARG A 292 -14.04 23.86 -15.00
N VAL A 293 -13.38 23.57 -13.88
CA VAL A 293 -14.03 23.01 -12.70
C VAL A 293 -15.01 24.02 -12.10
N ASP A 294 -16.23 23.57 -11.84
CA ASP A 294 -17.29 24.32 -11.17
C ASP A 294 -17.90 23.48 -10.04
N GLN A 295 -18.62 24.11 -9.10
CA GLN A 295 -19.09 23.47 -7.87
C GLN A 295 -20.05 22.30 -8.11
N GLU A 296 -20.75 22.27 -9.25
CA GLU A 296 -21.76 21.27 -9.55
C GLU A 296 -21.21 20.00 -10.24
N HIS A 297 -20.02 20.05 -10.86
CA HIS A 297 -19.51 18.95 -11.68
C HIS A 297 -17.99 18.77 -11.51
N PRO A 298 -17.52 17.83 -10.67
CA PRO A 298 -16.10 17.47 -10.65
C PRO A 298 -15.72 16.87 -12.02
N GLU A 299 -14.72 17.46 -12.67
CA GLU A 299 -14.20 16.92 -13.93
C GLU A 299 -13.28 15.74 -13.62
N GLN A 300 -13.50 14.61 -14.29
CA GLN A 300 -12.64 13.44 -14.21
C GLN A 300 -12.28 12.94 -15.61
N LEU A 301 -11.00 12.67 -15.83
CA LEU A 301 -10.49 12.18 -17.10
C LEU A 301 -9.57 10.99 -16.87
N ARG A 302 -9.87 9.84 -17.49
CA ARG A 302 -9.08 8.61 -17.41
C ARG A 302 -8.52 8.24 -18.78
N PHE A 303 -7.24 7.96 -18.85
CA PHE A 303 -6.53 7.63 -20.08
C PHE A 303 -5.25 6.85 -19.80
N CYS A 304 -4.68 6.22 -20.82
CA CYS A 304 -3.35 5.61 -20.70
C CYS A 304 -2.29 6.61 -21.14
N SER A 305 -1.23 6.75 -20.34
CA SER A 305 -0.07 7.56 -20.68
C SER A 305 1.21 6.73 -20.60
N THR A 306 2.24 7.15 -21.30
CA THR A 306 3.57 6.57 -21.15
C THR A 306 4.48 7.64 -20.59
N ILE A 307 5.04 7.38 -19.41
CA ILE A 307 5.97 8.30 -18.78
C ILE A 307 7.36 7.68 -18.92
N SER A 308 8.28 8.44 -19.48
CA SER A 308 9.69 8.08 -19.44
C SER A 308 10.18 8.46 -18.05
N SER A 309 10.69 7.49 -17.27
CA SER A 309 11.32 7.84 -15.99
C SER A 309 12.37 8.92 -16.24
N ILE A 310 12.22 10.05 -15.55
CA ILE A 310 13.09 11.23 -15.70
C ILE A 310 14.42 11.00 -14.95
N SER A 311 14.50 9.95 -14.11
CA SER A 311 15.61 9.74 -13.20
C SER A 311 16.02 8.26 -13.13
N GLY A 312 17.03 7.87 -13.91
CA GLY A 312 17.67 6.57 -13.85
C GLY A 312 18.57 6.30 -15.07
N PRO A 313 19.68 5.54 -14.93
CA PRO A 313 20.62 5.26 -16.03
C PRO A 313 20.03 4.41 -17.17
N THR A 314 18.82 3.89 -17.00
CA THR A 314 18.07 3.16 -18.03
C THR A 314 16.77 3.89 -18.29
N GLN A 315 16.67 4.53 -19.44
CA GLN A 315 15.46 5.22 -19.89
C GLN A 315 14.40 4.18 -20.29
N ARG A 316 13.76 3.56 -19.29
CA ARG A 316 12.70 2.58 -19.51
C ARG A 316 11.36 3.33 -19.59
N ARG A 317 10.68 3.24 -20.74
CA ARG A 317 9.30 3.72 -20.89
C ARG A 317 8.39 2.85 -20.03
N ARG A 318 7.68 3.47 -19.08
CA ARG A 318 6.67 2.82 -18.24
C ARG A 318 5.28 3.25 -18.71
N ALA A 319 4.37 2.29 -18.78
CA ALA A 319 2.98 2.51 -19.17
C ALA A 319 2.13 2.68 -17.91
N PHE A 320 1.36 3.75 -17.86
CA PHE A 320 0.51 4.08 -16.72
C PHE A 320 -0.95 4.21 -17.18
N GLU A 321 -1.86 3.65 -16.39
CA GLU A 321 -3.23 4.14 -16.36
C GLU A 321 -3.22 5.43 -15.53
N THR A 322 -3.45 6.55 -16.21
CA THR A 322 -3.50 7.88 -15.61
C THR A 322 -4.95 8.29 -15.45
N CYS A 323 -5.24 8.96 -14.35
CA CYS A 323 -6.43 9.76 -14.29
C CYS A 323 -6.18 11.05 -13.55
N MET A 324 -6.96 12.03 -13.97
CA MET A 324 -6.97 13.36 -13.42
C MET A 324 -8.38 13.62 -12.91
N ALA A 325 -8.47 14.28 -11.77
CA ALA A 325 -9.72 14.77 -11.24
C ALA A 325 -9.51 16.19 -10.74
N ALA A 326 -10.38 17.12 -11.09
CA ALA A 326 -10.37 18.47 -10.55
C ALA A 326 -11.62 18.70 -9.69
N ALA A 327 -11.43 19.35 -8.55
CA ALA A 327 -12.51 19.68 -7.62
C ALA A 327 -12.25 21.01 -6.91
N LEU A 328 -13.31 21.67 -6.43
CA LEU A 328 -13.22 22.84 -5.56
C LEU A 328 -13.20 22.40 -4.09
N ILE A 329 -12.17 22.82 -3.35
CA ILE A 329 -12.16 22.71 -1.88
C ILE A 329 -12.34 24.12 -1.31
N GLY A 330 -13.54 24.39 -0.80
CA GLY A 330 -13.96 25.75 -0.46
C GLY A 330 -14.14 26.59 -1.72
N ASN A 331 -13.22 27.52 -1.97
CA ASN A 331 -13.22 28.39 -3.15
C ASN A 331 -11.91 28.31 -3.96
N ARG A 332 -11.13 27.24 -3.78
CA ARG A 332 -9.86 27.00 -4.49
C ARG A 332 -9.95 25.73 -5.32
N PRO A 333 -9.68 25.79 -6.63
CA PRO A 333 -9.63 24.59 -7.47
C PRO A 333 -8.34 23.83 -7.18
N LEU A 334 -8.48 22.51 -7.04
CA LEU A 334 -7.38 21.57 -6.87
C LEU A 334 -7.51 20.47 -7.91
N ALA A 335 -6.39 20.01 -8.42
CA ALA A 335 -6.35 18.86 -9.32
C ALA A 335 -5.57 17.71 -8.67
N CYS A 336 -6.15 16.52 -8.70
CA CYS A 336 -5.54 15.28 -8.27
C CYS A 336 -5.15 14.46 -9.51
N LEU A 337 -3.92 13.99 -9.54
CA LEU A 337 -3.44 13.00 -10.49
C LEU A 337 -3.23 11.69 -9.77
N TYR A 338 -3.69 10.61 -10.38
CA TYR A 338 -3.29 9.27 -10.00
C TYR A 338 -2.64 8.51 -11.17
N PHE A 339 -1.55 7.82 -10.88
CA PHE A 339 -0.85 6.93 -11.80
C PHE A 339 -0.87 5.50 -11.27
N ARG A 340 -1.42 4.59 -12.07
CA ARG A 340 -1.33 3.16 -11.82
C ARG A 340 -0.39 2.54 -12.82
N ASP A 341 0.73 1.99 -12.36
CA ASP A 341 1.70 1.35 -13.25
C ASP A 341 1.14 0.05 -13.83
N LEU A 342 1.10 -0.02 -15.16
CA LEU A 342 0.68 -1.20 -15.92
C LEU A 342 1.87 -1.93 -16.55
N SER A 343 3.10 -1.44 -16.39
CA SER A 343 4.29 -1.94 -17.08
C SER A 343 4.53 -3.43 -16.81
N GLN A 344 4.52 -3.85 -15.54
CA GLN A 344 4.70 -5.26 -15.18
C GLN A 344 3.60 -6.14 -15.76
N ARG A 345 2.34 -5.68 -15.72
CA ARG A 345 1.21 -6.45 -16.25
C ARG A 345 1.34 -6.66 -17.75
N ILE A 346 1.66 -5.60 -18.49
CA ILE A 346 1.87 -5.67 -19.94
C ILE A 346 3.07 -6.59 -20.26
N GLU A 347 4.16 -6.50 -19.49
CA GLU A 347 5.34 -7.35 -19.67
C GLU A 347 5.03 -8.83 -19.43
N ILE A 348 4.29 -9.17 -18.36
CA ILE A 348 3.88 -10.54 -18.07
C ILE A 348 2.90 -11.05 -19.14
N GLU A 349 1.91 -10.26 -19.54
CA GLU A 349 0.96 -10.63 -20.60
C GLU A 349 1.68 -10.87 -21.94
N ASP A 350 2.66 -10.04 -22.29
CA ASP A 350 3.48 -10.21 -23.49
C ASP A 350 4.39 -11.44 -23.40
N GLN A 351 5.05 -11.67 -22.26
CA GLN A 351 5.84 -12.88 -22.02
C GLN A 351 4.99 -14.14 -22.11
N LEU A 352 3.80 -14.14 -21.50
CA LEU A 352 2.86 -15.26 -21.57
C LEU A 352 2.39 -15.50 -23.01
N ARG A 353 2.05 -14.44 -23.75
CA ARG A 353 1.66 -14.54 -25.15
C ARG A 353 2.79 -15.12 -26.01
N LYS A 354 4.02 -14.64 -25.81
CA LYS A 354 5.21 -15.15 -26.51
C LYS A 354 5.50 -16.61 -26.17
N ALA A 355 5.41 -16.99 -24.91
CA ALA A 355 5.59 -18.37 -24.45
C ALA A 355 4.54 -19.30 -25.05
N ASN A 356 3.26 -18.91 -25.02
CA ASN A 356 2.16 -19.70 -25.60
C ASN A 356 2.35 -19.86 -27.12
N SER A 357 2.62 -18.76 -27.84
CA SER A 357 2.86 -18.83 -29.29
C SER A 357 4.08 -19.68 -29.62
N PHE A 358 5.13 -19.63 -28.80
CA PHE A 358 6.30 -20.48 -28.96
C PHE A 358 5.98 -21.97 -28.78
N LEU A 359 5.24 -22.33 -27.72
CA LEU A 359 4.80 -23.71 -27.46
C LEU A 359 3.87 -24.23 -28.56
N GLU A 360 2.88 -23.43 -28.99
CA GLU A 360 2.00 -23.76 -30.11
C GLU A 360 2.78 -24.01 -31.41
N ASN A 361 3.77 -23.17 -31.70
CA ASN A 361 4.62 -23.36 -32.87
C ASN A 361 5.47 -24.63 -32.79
N ILE A 362 6.01 -24.99 -31.63
CA ILE A 362 6.75 -26.24 -31.45
C ILE A 362 5.84 -27.43 -31.71
N ILE A 363 4.66 -27.44 -31.11
CA ILE A 363 3.70 -28.53 -31.23
C ILE A 363 3.23 -28.68 -32.69
N ARG A 364 2.89 -27.56 -33.34
CA ARG A 364 2.43 -27.55 -34.74
C ARG A 364 3.53 -27.99 -35.72
N SER A 365 4.77 -27.53 -35.51
CA SER A 365 5.90 -27.88 -36.39
C SER A 365 6.50 -29.27 -36.13
N SER A 366 6.01 -30.00 -35.14
CA SER A 366 6.42 -31.38 -34.88
C SER A 366 6.02 -32.30 -36.05
N VAL A 367 7.00 -33.04 -36.58
CA VAL A 367 6.79 -34.11 -37.57
C VAL A 367 6.05 -35.29 -36.93
N ASP A 368 6.31 -35.54 -35.65
CA ASP A 368 5.59 -36.54 -34.88
C ASP A 368 4.14 -36.08 -34.65
N GLY A 369 3.22 -37.04 -34.72
CA GLY A 369 1.83 -36.83 -34.39
C GLY A 369 1.65 -36.71 -32.89
N ILE A 370 1.02 -35.63 -32.46
CA ILE A 370 0.71 -35.33 -31.07
C ILE A 370 -0.80 -35.18 -30.96
N VAL A 371 -1.39 -36.00 -30.09
CA VAL A 371 -2.83 -35.98 -29.81
C VAL A 371 -3.03 -35.87 -28.31
N VAL A 372 -3.85 -34.90 -27.89
CA VAL A 372 -4.23 -34.72 -26.48
C VAL A 372 -5.72 -34.99 -26.35
N VAL A 373 -6.09 -35.79 -25.36
CA VAL A 373 -7.49 -36.09 -25.02
C VAL A 373 -7.78 -35.72 -23.58
N ASP A 374 -9.03 -35.33 -23.28
CA ASP A 374 -9.51 -35.15 -21.91
C ASP A 374 -9.73 -36.49 -21.18
N THR A 375 -10.21 -36.43 -19.93
CA THR A 375 -10.51 -37.63 -19.12
C THR A 375 -11.67 -38.48 -19.66
N GLN A 376 -12.49 -37.95 -20.57
CA GLN A 376 -13.58 -38.65 -21.24
C GLN A 376 -13.15 -39.24 -22.59
N GLY A 377 -11.93 -38.95 -23.04
CA GLY A 377 -11.39 -39.38 -24.33
C GLY A 377 -11.77 -38.46 -25.50
N ASN A 378 -12.27 -37.25 -25.23
CA ASN A 378 -12.51 -36.25 -26.27
C ASN A 378 -11.18 -35.61 -26.69
N VAL A 379 -10.95 -35.49 -27.99
CA VAL A 379 -9.72 -34.87 -28.53
C VAL A 379 -9.74 -33.37 -28.27
N LEU A 380 -8.78 -32.90 -27.49
CA LEU A 380 -8.52 -31.49 -27.19
C LEU A 380 -7.52 -30.87 -28.18
N MET A 381 -6.58 -31.69 -28.68
CA MET A 381 -5.54 -31.22 -29.59
C MET A 381 -5.16 -32.31 -30.58
N PHE A 382 -4.95 -31.92 -31.83
CA PHE A 382 -4.50 -32.76 -32.93
C PHE A 382 -3.55 -31.92 -33.79
N ASN A 383 -2.24 -32.16 -33.70
CA ASN A 383 -1.25 -31.32 -34.39
C ASN A 383 -1.11 -31.65 -35.89
N GLU A 384 -0.37 -30.83 -36.62
CA GLU A 384 -0.13 -31.01 -38.06
C GLU A 384 0.60 -32.33 -38.39
N GLY A 385 1.51 -32.80 -37.51
CA GLY A 385 2.13 -34.12 -37.63
C GLY A 385 1.09 -35.24 -37.61
N ALA A 386 0.10 -35.17 -36.72
CA ALA A 386 -0.97 -36.15 -36.63
C ALA A 386 -1.88 -36.12 -37.87
N GLU A 387 -2.18 -34.91 -38.39
CA GLU A 387 -2.90 -34.77 -39.66
C GLU A 387 -2.19 -35.45 -40.82
N ASN A 388 -0.88 -35.21 -40.95
CA ASN A 388 -0.09 -35.75 -42.06
C ASN A 388 0.05 -37.27 -41.99
N ILE A 389 0.25 -37.82 -40.78
CA ILE A 389 0.44 -39.26 -40.58
C ILE A 389 -0.89 -40.03 -40.73
N LEU A 390 -1.98 -39.53 -40.13
CA LEU A 390 -3.26 -40.23 -40.07
C LEU A 390 -4.23 -39.83 -41.19
N GLY A 391 -3.97 -38.74 -41.90
CA GLY A 391 -4.78 -38.26 -43.04
C GLY A 391 -6.02 -37.44 -42.66
N TYR A 392 -6.33 -37.29 -41.38
CA TYR A 392 -7.48 -36.51 -40.90
C TYR A 392 -7.11 -35.04 -40.67
N ARG A 393 -8.05 -34.10 -40.85
CA ARG A 393 -7.87 -32.73 -40.36
C ARG A 393 -8.23 -32.64 -38.87
N ALA A 394 -7.58 -31.74 -38.14
CA ALA A 394 -7.88 -31.48 -36.73
C ALA A 394 -9.35 -31.07 -36.55
N GLU A 395 -9.91 -30.28 -37.46
CA GLU A 395 -11.31 -29.85 -37.46
C GLU A 395 -12.31 -31.03 -37.56
N ASP A 396 -11.93 -32.12 -38.24
CA ASP A 396 -12.76 -33.31 -38.44
C ASP A 396 -12.70 -34.28 -37.25
N VAL A 397 -11.72 -34.11 -36.36
CA VAL A 397 -11.45 -35.01 -35.23
C VAL A 397 -11.80 -34.33 -33.90
N ILE A 398 -11.48 -33.06 -33.74
CA ILE A 398 -11.79 -32.28 -32.54
C ILE A 398 -13.31 -32.08 -32.48
N GLY A 399 -13.92 -32.47 -31.36
CA GLY A 399 -15.38 -32.46 -31.16
C GLY A 399 -16.14 -33.58 -31.88
N HIS A 400 -15.46 -34.43 -32.65
CA HIS A 400 -16.06 -35.51 -33.45
C HIS A 400 -15.51 -36.89 -33.04
N PRO A 401 -15.98 -37.47 -31.92
CA PRO A 401 -15.43 -38.69 -31.36
C PRO A 401 -15.56 -39.94 -32.26
N GLU A 402 -16.47 -39.90 -33.24
CA GLU A 402 -16.62 -40.93 -34.28
C GLU A 402 -15.34 -41.10 -35.12
N ALA A 403 -14.75 -39.98 -35.58
CA ALA A 403 -13.55 -39.99 -36.42
C ALA A 403 -12.32 -40.48 -35.63
N PHE A 404 -12.18 -40.04 -34.38
CA PHE A 404 -11.09 -40.49 -33.49
C PHE A 404 -11.08 -42.01 -33.28
N ARG A 405 -12.27 -42.62 -33.15
CA ARG A 405 -12.41 -44.07 -32.92
C ARG A 405 -12.03 -44.94 -34.11
N GLN A 406 -11.97 -44.39 -35.32
CA GLN A 406 -11.63 -45.15 -36.53
C GLN A 406 -10.16 -45.57 -36.55
N PHE A 407 -9.26 -44.72 -36.06
CA PHE A 407 -7.82 -45.00 -35.99
C PHE A 407 -7.34 -45.31 -34.57
N TYR A 408 -8.10 -44.92 -33.53
CA TYR A 408 -7.81 -45.21 -32.14
C TYR A 408 -9.04 -45.81 -31.45
N ASN A 409 -9.20 -47.13 -31.61
CA ASN A 409 -10.40 -47.82 -31.14
C ASN A 409 -10.47 -47.88 -29.58
N PRO A 410 -11.68 -48.06 -28.99
CA PRO A 410 -11.84 -48.10 -27.54
C PRO A 410 -11.10 -49.24 -26.83
N GLU A 411 -10.84 -50.35 -27.52
CA GLU A 411 -10.10 -51.49 -26.98
C GLU A 411 -8.62 -51.16 -26.79
N LEU A 412 -7.99 -50.61 -27.83
CA LEU A 412 -6.63 -50.09 -27.81
C LEU A 412 -6.49 -48.96 -26.79
N ALA A 413 -7.45 -48.03 -26.72
CA ALA A 413 -7.45 -46.98 -25.70
C ALA A 413 -7.43 -47.56 -24.28
N ARG A 414 -8.26 -48.57 -24.01
CA ARG A 414 -8.32 -49.24 -22.70
C ARG A 414 -7.02 -49.98 -22.38
N GLU A 415 -6.46 -50.69 -23.36
CA GLU A 415 -5.18 -51.39 -23.24
C GLU A 415 -4.03 -50.41 -22.96
N ILE A 416 -3.94 -49.31 -23.70
CA ILE A 416 -2.92 -48.28 -23.50
C ILE A 416 -3.06 -47.62 -22.13
N MET A 417 -4.28 -47.30 -21.68
CA MET A 417 -4.51 -46.78 -20.33
C MET A 417 -4.11 -47.78 -19.23
N GLN A 418 -4.38 -49.07 -19.42
CA GLN A 418 -3.93 -50.11 -18.49
C GLN A 418 -2.40 -50.21 -18.45
N ARG A 419 -1.74 -50.12 -19.61
CA ARG A 419 -0.28 -50.13 -19.70
C ARG A 419 0.35 -48.91 -19.06
N MET A 420 -0.21 -47.70 -19.26
CA MET A 420 0.26 -46.48 -18.60
C MET A 420 0.12 -46.53 -17.08
N ARG A 421 -0.89 -47.24 -16.56
CA ARG A 421 -1.10 -47.42 -15.12
C ARG A 421 -0.30 -48.59 -14.52
N SER A 422 0.46 -49.30 -15.34
CA SER A 422 1.30 -50.42 -14.92
C SER A 422 2.77 -50.02 -14.88
N ASP A 423 3.49 -50.49 -13.87
CA ASP A 423 4.94 -50.28 -13.73
C ASP A 423 5.77 -51.11 -14.73
N GLN A 424 5.13 -51.98 -15.54
CA GLN A 424 5.82 -52.86 -16.49
C GLN A 424 6.21 -52.16 -17.80
N TYR A 425 5.47 -51.12 -18.19
CA TYR A 425 5.60 -50.48 -19.50
C TYR A 425 6.15 -49.05 -19.43
N GLY A 426 6.53 -48.62 -18.22
CA GLY A 426 7.04 -47.29 -17.94
C GLY A 426 6.82 -46.94 -16.46
N PRO A 427 7.27 -45.76 -16.01
CA PRO A 427 6.84 -45.21 -14.73
C PRO A 427 5.31 -45.06 -14.68
N PRO A 428 4.66 -45.20 -13.51
CA PRO A 428 3.22 -45.01 -13.40
C PRO A 428 2.78 -43.66 -14.00
N GLY A 429 1.78 -43.71 -14.88
CA GLY A 429 1.28 -42.59 -15.65
C GLY A 429 1.98 -42.36 -17.00
N LYS A 430 2.94 -43.21 -17.39
CA LYS A 430 3.65 -43.12 -18.68
C LYS A 430 3.78 -44.47 -19.37
N LEU A 431 3.72 -44.45 -20.69
CA LEU A 431 3.96 -45.58 -21.58
C LEU A 431 5.23 -45.31 -22.40
N ASN A 432 6.25 -46.14 -22.21
CA ASN A 432 7.46 -46.14 -23.03
C ASN A 432 7.11 -46.48 -24.49
N THR A 433 7.98 -46.04 -25.40
CA THR A 433 7.81 -46.24 -26.84
C THR A 433 7.54 -47.70 -27.17
N THR A 434 6.37 -47.94 -27.76
CA THR A 434 5.88 -49.25 -28.18
C THR A 434 5.45 -49.17 -29.64
N ARG A 435 5.67 -50.23 -30.41
CA ARG A 435 5.21 -50.29 -31.79
C ARG A 435 3.73 -50.59 -31.85
N VAL A 436 3.00 -49.75 -32.57
CA VAL A 436 1.56 -49.90 -32.82
C VAL A 436 1.34 -49.64 -34.30
N THR A 437 0.32 -50.27 -34.88
CA THR A 437 -0.11 -49.96 -36.25
C THR A 437 -1.39 -49.15 -36.15
N PHE A 438 -1.38 -47.94 -36.70
CA PHE A 438 -2.59 -47.14 -36.87
C PHE A 438 -3.16 -47.33 -38.27
N VAL A 439 -4.46 -47.09 -38.39
CA VAL A 439 -5.16 -47.12 -39.68
C VAL A 439 -5.43 -45.69 -40.10
N ARG A 440 -4.89 -45.30 -41.25
CA ARG A 440 -5.07 -43.98 -41.85
C ARG A 440 -6.49 -43.84 -42.41
N GLN A 441 -6.95 -42.61 -42.68
CA GLN A 441 -8.29 -42.35 -43.22
C GLN A 441 -8.61 -43.10 -44.53
N ASP A 442 -7.60 -43.34 -45.37
CA ASP A 442 -7.72 -44.08 -46.64
C ASP A 442 -7.65 -45.62 -46.46
N GLY A 443 -7.52 -46.10 -45.21
CA GLY A 443 -7.41 -47.52 -44.87
C GLY A 443 -5.96 -48.05 -44.90
N GLU A 444 -4.96 -47.21 -45.18
CA GLU A 444 -3.55 -47.62 -45.14
C GLU A 444 -3.10 -47.92 -43.70
N GLU A 445 -2.40 -49.05 -43.50
CA GLU A 445 -1.75 -49.36 -42.22
C GLU A 445 -0.44 -48.58 -42.07
N VAL A 446 -0.38 -47.72 -41.06
CA VAL A 446 0.78 -46.90 -40.74
C VAL A 446 1.45 -47.44 -39.47
N PRO A 447 2.61 -48.12 -39.59
CA PRO A 447 3.36 -48.56 -38.43
C PRO A 447 3.99 -47.35 -37.74
N VAL A 448 3.71 -47.18 -36.45
CA VAL A 448 4.22 -46.06 -35.65
C VAL A 448 4.94 -46.53 -34.39
N ASN A 449 5.91 -45.73 -33.97
CA ASN A 449 6.42 -45.77 -32.60
C ASN A 449 5.52 -44.88 -31.75
N PHE A 450 4.72 -45.48 -30.87
CA PHE A 450 3.75 -44.78 -30.02
C PHE A 450 4.23 -44.70 -28.57
N SER A 451 4.10 -43.53 -27.96
CA SER A 451 4.31 -43.28 -26.55
C SER A 451 3.16 -42.46 -25.99
N ALA A 452 2.88 -42.57 -24.70
CA ALA A 452 1.78 -41.84 -24.09
C ALA A 452 2.07 -41.46 -22.64
N ALA A 453 1.45 -40.40 -22.16
CA ALA A 453 1.53 -39.97 -20.76
C ALA A 453 0.21 -39.37 -20.28
N ILE A 454 -0.09 -39.55 -19.00
CA ILE A 454 -1.22 -38.91 -18.32
C ILE A 454 -0.80 -37.48 -17.96
N ILE A 455 -1.66 -36.51 -18.27
CA ILE A 455 -1.48 -35.10 -17.91
C ILE A 455 -2.19 -34.87 -16.57
N THR A 456 -1.47 -34.37 -15.58
CA THR A 456 -2.00 -34.05 -14.25
C THR A 456 -1.74 -32.61 -13.84
N GLU A 457 -2.64 -32.06 -13.03
CA GLU A 457 -2.47 -30.81 -12.30
C GLU A 457 -2.57 -31.13 -10.80
N GLY A 458 -1.44 -31.20 -10.12
CA GLY A 458 -1.37 -31.79 -8.78
C GLY A 458 -1.76 -33.27 -8.82
N GLU A 459 -2.75 -33.66 -7.98
CA GLU A 459 -3.30 -35.03 -7.96
C GLU A 459 -4.45 -35.24 -8.96
N ARG A 460 -4.90 -34.18 -9.66
CA ARG A 460 -6.03 -34.26 -10.58
C ARG A 460 -5.57 -34.65 -11.98
N GLU A 461 -6.08 -35.77 -12.50
CA GLU A 461 -5.93 -36.12 -13.93
C GLU A 461 -6.74 -35.15 -14.80
N LEU A 462 -6.06 -34.49 -15.75
CA LEU A 462 -6.68 -33.60 -16.74
C LEU A 462 -6.97 -34.30 -18.06
N GLY A 463 -6.18 -35.33 -18.40
CA GLY A 463 -6.28 -36.04 -19.66
C GLY A 463 -5.06 -36.90 -19.96
N SER A 464 -4.84 -37.22 -21.23
CA SER A 464 -3.64 -37.93 -21.69
C SER A 464 -3.13 -37.38 -23.01
N VAL A 465 -1.82 -37.48 -23.23
CA VAL A 465 -1.16 -37.15 -24.49
C VAL A 465 -0.59 -38.43 -25.11
N GLY A 466 -0.84 -38.64 -26.39
CA GLY A 466 -0.20 -39.65 -27.22
C GLY A 466 0.72 -38.97 -28.24
N ILE A 467 1.95 -39.49 -28.37
CA ILE A 467 2.94 -39.05 -29.35
C ILE A 467 3.33 -40.24 -30.21
N PHE A 468 3.29 -40.08 -31.53
CA PHE A 468 3.66 -41.13 -32.46
C PHE A 468 4.49 -40.66 -33.64
N SER A 469 5.52 -41.44 -33.97
CA SER A 469 6.39 -41.22 -35.12
C SER A 469 6.10 -42.24 -36.22
N ASP A 470 5.92 -41.76 -37.46
CA ASP A 470 5.76 -42.61 -38.65
C ASP A 470 7.06 -43.38 -38.96
N MET A 471 6.96 -44.70 -39.07
CA MET A 471 8.10 -45.57 -39.36
C MET A 471 8.23 -45.96 -40.83
N ARG A 472 7.31 -45.58 -41.73
CA ARG A 472 7.32 -46.03 -43.14
C ARG A 472 8.64 -45.71 -43.84
N GLU A 473 9.11 -44.47 -43.73
CA GLU A 473 10.35 -44.05 -44.37
C GLU A 473 11.58 -44.71 -43.73
N GLN A 474 11.60 -44.83 -42.40
CA GLN A 474 12.69 -45.53 -41.71
C GLN A 474 12.76 -47.01 -42.10
N LEU A 475 11.60 -47.68 -42.22
CA LEU A 475 11.51 -49.07 -42.64
C LEU A 475 11.90 -49.23 -44.12
N ARG A 476 11.56 -48.27 -44.98
CA ARG A 476 11.98 -48.25 -46.38
C ARG A 476 13.49 -48.10 -46.51
N ILE A 477 14.08 -47.09 -45.88
CA ILE A 477 15.54 -46.89 -45.87
C ILE A 477 16.26 -48.12 -45.34
N ARG A 478 15.74 -48.73 -44.28
CA ARG A 478 16.31 -49.96 -43.71
C ARG A 478 16.28 -51.13 -44.69
N ARG A 479 15.18 -51.33 -45.42
CA ARG A 479 15.07 -52.36 -46.45
C ARG A 479 16.01 -52.10 -47.63
N GLU A 480 16.10 -50.85 -48.11
CA GLU A 480 17.01 -50.46 -49.19
C GLU A 480 18.48 -50.69 -48.81
N LEU A 481 18.86 -50.33 -47.58
CA LEU A 481 20.21 -50.57 -47.06
C LEU A 481 20.54 -52.06 -46.98
N GLU A 482 19.58 -52.88 -46.53
CA GLU A 482 19.76 -54.32 -46.42
C GLU A 482 19.91 -54.97 -47.81
N GLN A 483 19.14 -54.51 -48.81
CA GLN A 483 19.31 -54.94 -50.20
C GLN A 483 20.65 -54.53 -50.80
N ALA A 484 21.07 -53.27 -50.61
CA ALA A 484 22.37 -52.79 -51.08
C ALA A 484 23.54 -53.57 -50.46
N ARG A 485 23.44 -53.90 -49.16
CA ARG A 485 24.42 -54.73 -48.46
C ARG A 485 24.52 -56.13 -49.06
N ILE A 486 23.39 -56.76 -49.37
CA ILE A 486 23.36 -58.08 -50.01
C ILE A 486 24.03 -58.02 -51.40
N GLN A 487 23.75 -56.99 -52.20
CA GLN A 487 24.36 -56.81 -53.52
C GLN A 487 25.88 -56.60 -53.45
N LEU A 488 26.37 -55.78 -52.51
CA LEU A 488 27.80 -55.58 -52.31
C LEU A 488 28.53 -56.87 -51.93
N MET A 489 27.97 -57.65 -51.00
CA MET A 489 28.55 -58.94 -50.62
C MET A 489 28.63 -59.92 -51.80
N GLN A 490 27.64 -59.92 -52.69
CA GLN A 490 27.67 -60.74 -53.91
C GLN A 490 28.76 -60.25 -54.88
N SER A 491 28.86 -58.94 -55.11
CA SER A 491 29.88 -58.35 -55.99
C SER A 491 31.29 -58.62 -55.48
N GLU A 492 31.53 -58.49 -54.17
CA GLU A 492 32.84 -58.76 -53.56
C GLU A 492 33.23 -60.24 -53.71
N LYS A 493 32.27 -61.15 -53.50
CA LYS A 493 32.48 -62.59 -53.68
C LYS A 493 32.85 -62.93 -55.13
N ILE A 494 32.15 -62.37 -56.12
CA ILE A 494 32.46 -62.57 -57.54
C ILE A 494 33.83 -61.98 -57.90
N ALA A 495 34.17 -60.79 -57.41
CA ALA A 495 35.47 -60.18 -57.67
C ALA A 495 36.64 -60.94 -57.02
N SER A 496 36.44 -61.52 -55.83
CA SER A 496 37.41 -62.40 -55.18
C SER A 496 37.58 -63.70 -55.98
N LEU A 497 36.49 -64.34 -56.40
CA LEU A 497 36.51 -65.51 -57.28
C LEU A 497 37.22 -65.21 -58.60
N GLY A 498 36.95 -64.07 -59.23
CA GLY A 498 37.61 -63.65 -60.48
C GLY A 498 39.12 -63.44 -60.31
N ARG A 499 39.56 -62.82 -59.20
CA ARG A 499 41.00 -62.67 -58.90
C ARG A 499 41.69 -64.02 -58.67
N LEU A 500 41.04 -64.93 -57.93
CA LEU A 500 41.56 -66.27 -57.71
C LEU A 500 41.62 -67.08 -59.01
N ALA A 501 40.55 -67.04 -59.82
CA ALA A 501 40.52 -67.70 -61.12
C ALA A 501 41.64 -67.18 -62.04
N ALA A 502 41.89 -65.87 -62.05
CA ALA A 502 42.97 -65.28 -62.83
C ALA A 502 44.37 -65.65 -62.33
N GLY A 503 44.59 -65.66 -61.02
CA GLY A 503 45.84 -66.15 -60.43
C GLY A 503 46.09 -67.61 -60.77
N VAL A 504 45.10 -68.48 -60.56
CA VAL A 504 45.17 -69.92 -60.88
C VAL A 504 45.40 -70.14 -62.37
N ALA A 505 44.72 -69.38 -63.24
CA ALA A 505 44.91 -69.49 -64.68
C ALA A 505 46.33 -69.12 -65.10
N HIS A 506 46.90 -68.05 -64.54
CA HIS A 506 48.28 -67.67 -64.82
C HIS A 506 49.27 -68.73 -64.32
N GLU A 507 49.07 -69.29 -63.13
CA GLU A 507 49.95 -70.32 -62.57
C GLU A 507 49.89 -71.65 -63.34
N ILE A 508 48.74 -72.03 -63.90
CA ILE A 508 48.60 -73.24 -64.73
C ILE A 508 49.15 -72.99 -66.15
N ASN A 509 48.98 -71.80 -66.71
CA ASN A 509 49.46 -71.49 -68.04
C ASN A 509 51.00 -71.50 -68.15
N ASN A 510 51.70 -71.16 -67.08
CA ASN A 510 53.17 -71.16 -67.03
C ASN A 510 53.79 -72.55 -67.33
N PRO A 511 53.48 -73.62 -66.58
CA PRO A 511 54.01 -74.96 -66.87
C PRO A 511 53.48 -75.51 -68.19
N LEU A 512 52.23 -75.22 -68.59
CA LEU A 512 51.71 -75.64 -69.91
C LEU A 512 52.51 -75.00 -71.05
N ALA A 513 52.86 -73.73 -70.96
CA ALA A 513 53.72 -73.08 -71.94
C ALA A 513 55.11 -73.73 -71.99
N GLY A 514 55.67 -74.10 -70.83
CA GLY A 514 56.93 -74.85 -70.75
C GLY A 514 56.84 -76.20 -71.46
N ILE A 515 55.80 -77.00 -71.15
CA ILE A 515 55.55 -78.30 -71.80
C ILE A 515 55.44 -78.13 -73.31
N LEU A 516 54.68 -77.12 -73.76
CA LEU A 516 54.46 -76.85 -75.18
C LEU A 516 55.77 -76.50 -75.91
N ILE A 517 56.61 -75.64 -75.31
CA ILE A 517 57.90 -75.22 -75.90
C ILE A 517 58.85 -76.40 -76.00
N TYR A 518 59.00 -77.19 -74.92
CA TYR A 518 59.89 -78.35 -74.95
C TYR A 518 59.39 -79.44 -75.91
N ALA A 519 58.08 -79.66 -75.97
CA ALA A 519 57.50 -80.59 -76.95
C ALA A 519 57.73 -80.11 -78.39
N ASP A 520 57.53 -78.82 -78.68
CA ASP A 520 57.79 -78.24 -80.02
C ASP A 520 59.28 -78.28 -80.42
N MET A 521 60.19 -78.06 -79.45
CA MET A 521 61.63 -78.20 -79.68
C MET A 521 62.03 -79.65 -79.96
N LEU A 522 61.54 -80.61 -79.16
CA LEU A 522 61.79 -82.04 -79.40
C LEU A 522 61.24 -82.49 -80.76
N MET A 523 60.05 -82.00 -81.13
CA MET A 523 59.46 -82.28 -82.44
C MET A 523 60.32 -81.75 -83.60
N LYS A 524 60.99 -80.59 -83.42
CA LYS A 524 61.94 -80.03 -84.40
C LYS A 524 63.28 -80.76 -84.45
N GLU A 525 63.82 -81.19 -83.30
CA GLU A 525 65.13 -81.87 -83.24
C GLU A 525 65.08 -83.33 -83.71
N LEU A 526 64.00 -84.06 -83.38
CA LEU A 526 63.87 -85.49 -83.70
C LEU A 526 63.49 -85.75 -85.17
N GLY A 527 62.98 -84.74 -85.89
CA GLY A 527 62.58 -84.84 -87.30
C GLY A 527 61.47 -85.87 -87.56
N ASP A 528 61.29 -86.28 -88.82
CA ASP A 528 60.21 -87.17 -89.30
C ASP A 528 60.43 -88.66 -88.93
N GLN A 529 60.86 -88.95 -87.70
CA GLN A 529 60.86 -90.32 -87.19
C GLN A 529 59.43 -90.73 -86.77
N PRO A 530 58.77 -91.69 -87.45
CA PRO A 530 57.34 -91.96 -87.26
C PRO A 530 56.96 -92.46 -85.86
N GLN A 531 57.93 -92.96 -85.10
CA GLN A 531 57.68 -93.65 -83.83
C GLN A 531 57.44 -92.72 -82.65
N TRP A 532 57.95 -91.48 -82.67
CA TRP A 532 57.81 -90.50 -81.57
C TRP A 532 56.97 -89.28 -81.94
N SER A 533 56.76 -89.03 -83.24
CA SER A 533 56.04 -87.87 -83.75
C SER A 533 54.56 -87.86 -83.32
N GLN A 534 53.87 -89.01 -83.32
CA GLN A 534 52.47 -89.09 -82.89
C GLN A 534 52.30 -88.76 -81.40
N ASP A 535 53.18 -89.28 -80.53
CA ASP A 535 53.10 -89.04 -79.09
C ASP A 535 53.41 -87.57 -78.74
N LEU A 536 54.38 -86.95 -79.42
CA LEU A 536 54.71 -85.52 -79.26
C LEU A 536 53.56 -84.62 -79.75
N GLN A 537 52.95 -84.96 -80.89
CA GLN A 537 51.78 -84.25 -81.41
C GLN A 537 50.62 -84.28 -80.40
N GLU A 538 50.35 -85.44 -79.80
CA GLU A 538 49.30 -85.60 -78.79
C GLU A 538 49.59 -84.77 -77.52
N ILE A 539 50.85 -84.71 -77.06
CA ILE A 539 51.24 -83.86 -75.92
C ILE A 539 50.97 -82.39 -76.24
N ILE A 540 51.32 -81.93 -77.44
CA ILE A 540 51.08 -80.55 -77.90
C ILE A 540 49.58 -80.26 -77.94
N ASP A 541 48.79 -81.13 -78.56
CA ASP A 541 47.34 -80.96 -78.68
C ASP A 541 46.63 -80.95 -77.32
N GLN A 542 46.98 -81.87 -76.41
CA GLN A 542 46.40 -81.87 -75.05
C GLN A 542 46.86 -80.66 -74.23
N THR A 543 48.10 -80.20 -74.39
CA THR A 543 48.60 -79.00 -73.71
C THR A 543 47.88 -77.74 -74.19
N LEU A 544 47.63 -77.62 -75.50
CA LEU A 544 46.84 -76.55 -76.09
C LEU A 544 45.37 -76.62 -75.64
N ARG A 545 44.79 -77.81 -75.56
CA ARG A 545 43.43 -78.01 -75.04
C ARG A 545 43.31 -77.61 -73.58
N CYS A 546 44.25 -78.00 -72.72
CA CYS A 546 44.32 -77.57 -71.32
C CYS A 546 44.41 -76.04 -71.22
N LYS A 547 45.27 -75.40 -72.04
CA LYS A 547 45.40 -73.95 -72.10
C LYS A 547 44.08 -73.26 -72.49
N GLN A 548 43.35 -73.82 -73.46
CA GLN A 548 42.03 -73.30 -73.85
C GLN A 548 40.98 -73.44 -72.75
N ILE A 549 40.96 -74.56 -72.02
CA ILE A 549 40.05 -74.76 -70.88
C ILE A 549 40.34 -73.73 -69.78
N VAL A 550 41.61 -73.53 -69.44
CA VAL A 550 42.03 -72.54 -68.45
C VAL A 550 41.68 -71.12 -68.87
N THR A 551 41.81 -70.80 -70.15
CA THR A 551 41.45 -69.47 -70.70
C THR A 551 39.93 -69.21 -70.66
N ARG A 552 39.10 -70.27 -70.64
CA ARG A 552 37.64 -70.15 -70.52
C ARG A 552 37.13 -70.09 -69.07
N LEU A 553 38.00 -70.30 -68.08
CA LEU A 553 37.69 -70.15 -66.64
C LEU A 553 37.87 -68.70 -66.14
N LEU A 554 38.55 -67.89 -66.96
CA LEU A 554 38.63 -66.43 -66.88
C LEU A 554 37.39 -65.80 -67.53
#